data_AF-A0A3D4MKJ9-F1
#
_entry.id   AF-A0A3D4MKJ9-F1
#
_cell.length_a   1.000
_cell.length_b   1.000
_cell.length_c   1.000
_cell.angle_alpha   90.00
_cell.angle_beta   90.00
_cell.angle_gamma   90.00
#
_symmetry.space_group_name_H-M   'P 1'
#
loop_
_entity.id
_entity.type
_entity.pdbx_description
1 polymer ?
#
loop_
_entity_poly.entity_id
_entity_poly.type
_entity_poly.pdbx_seq_one_letter_code
_entity_poly.pdbx_strand_id
1 'polypeptide(L)'
;MNKIRFFDLFIFTILAILSEFLSSYFFNKVGSQFYLSFATLIFIIASIRWGAYSVFVIILSGIPLLFTQNQNDVYSGILYYCIANVFAVLPILLYGRKNRNLIVKSSYKLLIYIVLVLVSLSISKGIALMIINHDYLGFYKYFVSMIFTFSINAIIILLFRHFKSELLVDMNHYLLDASNEEKTKDPGFKIEEEKGEEKNEDWLKNERIENESNH
;
A
#
# COMPACT_ATOMS: atom_id res chain seq x y z
N MET A 1 1.19 -13.45 -4.38
CA MET A 1 1.59 -12.08 -3.97
C MET A 1 1.64 -11.06 -5.12
N ASN A 2 2.42 -11.30 -6.20
CA ASN A 2 2.66 -10.25 -7.21
C ASN A 2 1.40 -9.74 -7.94
N LYS A 3 0.42 -10.59 -8.23
CA LYS A 3 -0.81 -10.21 -8.95
C LYS A 3 -1.71 -9.27 -8.14
N ILE A 4 -1.96 -9.57 -6.86
CA ILE A 4 -2.78 -8.73 -5.96
C ILE A 4 -2.12 -7.37 -5.76
N ARG A 5 -0.80 -7.36 -5.51
CA ARG A 5 -0.03 -6.13 -5.37
C ARG A 5 -0.12 -5.26 -6.62
N PHE A 6 0.04 -5.86 -7.80
CA PHE A 6 -0.05 -5.13 -9.06
C PHE A 6 -1.42 -4.52 -9.26
N PHE A 7 -2.49 -5.29 -9.04
CA PHE A 7 -3.86 -4.80 -9.19
C PHE A 7 -4.18 -3.64 -8.23
N ASP A 8 -3.77 -3.75 -6.97
CA ASP A 8 -4.03 -2.74 -5.96
C ASP A 8 -3.25 -1.44 -6.24
N LEU A 9 -1.97 -1.54 -6.63
CA LEU A 9 -1.18 -0.38 -7.06
C LEU A 9 -1.73 0.26 -8.34
N PHE A 10 -2.28 -0.53 -9.26
CA PHE A 10 -2.92 -0.04 -10.47
C PHE A 10 -4.17 0.79 -10.13
N ILE A 11 -5.04 0.29 -9.24
CA ILE A 11 -6.21 1.03 -8.75
C ILE A 11 -5.77 2.33 -8.07
N PHE A 12 -4.80 2.27 -7.15
CA PHE A 12 -4.30 3.48 -6.48
C PHE A 12 -3.70 4.48 -7.47
N THR A 13 -3.05 4.02 -8.54
CA THR A 13 -2.52 4.89 -9.59
C THR A 13 -3.64 5.61 -10.33
N ILE A 14 -4.69 4.89 -10.76
CA ILE A 14 -5.85 5.51 -11.41
C ILE A 14 -6.51 6.54 -10.48
N LEU A 15 -6.74 6.17 -9.22
CA LEU A 15 -7.32 7.07 -8.23
C LEU A 15 -6.45 8.30 -8.00
N ALA A 16 -5.12 8.14 -7.95
CA ALA A 16 -4.18 9.23 -7.77
C ALA A 16 -4.17 10.17 -8.97
N ILE A 17 -4.20 9.65 -10.20
CA ILE A 17 -4.33 10.44 -11.43
C ILE A 17 -5.61 11.27 -11.41
N LEU A 18 -6.77 10.64 -11.17
CA LEU A 18 -8.06 11.32 -11.15
C LEU A 18 -8.11 12.39 -10.05
N SER A 19 -7.57 12.05 -8.88
CA SER A 19 -7.48 12.94 -7.73
C SER A 19 -6.61 14.15 -8.00
N GLU A 20 -5.45 13.96 -8.64
CA GLU A 20 -4.53 15.06 -8.94
C GLU A 20 -5.08 15.96 -10.06
N PHE A 21 -5.76 15.38 -11.05
CA PHE A 21 -6.47 16.15 -12.07
C PHE A 21 -7.57 17.02 -11.44
N LEU A 22 -8.34 16.45 -10.51
CA LEU A 22 -9.37 17.18 -9.78
C LEU A 22 -8.77 18.31 -8.93
N SER A 23 -7.67 18.04 -8.21
CA SER A 23 -6.91 19.06 -7.47
C SER A 23 -6.45 20.21 -8.38
N SER A 24 -5.90 19.89 -9.56
CA SER A 24 -5.49 20.90 -10.55
C SER A 24 -6.66 21.69 -11.10
N TYR A 25 -7.78 21.03 -11.38
CA TYR A 25 -8.99 21.67 -11.88
C TYR A 25 -9.55 22.67 -10.86
N PHE A 26 -9.68 22.26 -9.59
CA PHE A 26 -10.15 23.14 -8.51
C PHE A 26 -9.22 24.33 -8.28
N PHE A 27 -7.91 24.12 -8.31
CA PHE A 27 -6.94 25.20 -8.18
C PHE A 27 -7.14 26.28 -9.26
N ASN A 28 -7.29 25.86 -10.52
CA ASN A 28 -7.45 26.79 -11.65
C ASN A 28 -8.84 27.45 -11.71
N LYS A 29 -9.92 26.74 -11.37
CA LYS A 29 -11.31 27.26 -11.48
C LYS A 29 -11.76 28.08 -10.28
N VAL A 30 -11.34 27.70 -9.07
CA VAL A 30 -11.82 28.34 -7.83
C VAL A 30 -10.89 29.46 -7.37
N GLY A 31 -9.72 29.62 -8.02
CA GLY A 31 -8.76 30.66 -7.65
C GLY A 31 -8.21 30.49 -6.24
N SER A 32 -8.26 29.26 -5.71
CA SER A 32 -7.74 28.94 -4.38
C SER A 32 -6.24 29.23 -4.36
N GLN A 33 -5.79 30.06 -3.43
CA GLN A 33 -4.34 30.23 -3.16
C GLN A 33 -3.69 28.98 -2.55
N PHE A 34 -4.50 27.96 -2.23
CA PHE A 34 -4.07 26.72 -1.62
C PHE A 34 -4.28 25.55 -2.60
N TYR A 35 -3.18 24.88 -2.91
CA TYR A 35 -3.14 23.61 -3.61
C TYR A 35 -3.23 22.45 -2.61
N LEU A 36 -4.24 21.60 -2.79
CA LEU A 36 -4.42 20.40 -2.00
C LEU A 36 -4.20 19.17 -2.88
N SER A 37 -3.18 18.36 -2.58
CA SER A 37 -2.89 17.13 -3.35
C SER A 37 -3.54 15.91 -2.73
N PHE A 38 -4.63 15.46 -3.33
CA PHE A 38 -5.27 14.19 -2.98
C PHE A 38 -4.44 12.97 -3.41
N ALA A 39 -3.57 13.10 -4.43
CA ALA A 39 -2.66 12.02 -4.80
C ALA A 39 -1.66 11.69 -3.68
N THR A 40 -1.23 12.71 -2.92
CA THR A 40 -0.33 12.51 -1.78
C THR A 40 -0.99 11.67 -0.67
N LEU A 41 -2.29 11.86 -0.44
CA LEU A 41 -3.05 11.02 0.50
C LEU A 41 -3.09 9.56 0.04
N ILE A 42 -3.42 9.33 -1.24
CA ILE A 42 -3.47 8.00 -1.84
C ILE A 42 -2.11 7.32 -1.77
N PHE A 43 -1.04 8.07 -2.04
CA PHE A 43 0.33 7.61 -1.89
C PHE A 43 0.65 7.16 -0.46
N ILE A 44 0.26 7.93 0.57
CA ILE A 44 0.49 7.56 1.97
C ILE A 44 -0.22 6.26 2.33
N ILE A 45 -1.44 6.05 1.83
CA ILE A 45 -2.17 4.79 2.05
C ILE A 45 -1.46 3.64 1.34
N ALA A 46 -1.12 3.82 0.06
CA ALA A 46 -0.41 2.82 -0.72
C ALA A 46 0.97 2.49 -0.12
N SER A 47 1.65 3.47 0.49
CA SER A 47 2.98 3.28 1.09
C SER A 47 2.93 2.51 2.40
N ILE A 48 1.88 2.70 3.20
CA ILE A 48 1.63 1.86 4.39
C ILE A 48 1.36 0.41 3.95
N ARG A 49 0.57 0.24 2.88
CA ARG A 49 0.10 -1.06 2.42
C ARG A 49 1.19 -1.88 1.71
N TRP A 50 1.89 -1.28 0.75
CA TRP A 50 2.87 -1.96 -0.09
C TRP A 50 4.32 -1.47 0.06
N GLY A 51 4.59 -0.48 0.92
CA GLY A 51 5.95 0.03 1.10
C GLY A 51 6.47 0.72 -0.16
N ALA A 52 7.72 0.43 -0.54
CA ALA A 52 8.45 1.18 -1.58
C ALA A 52 7.79 1.14 -2.96
N TYR A 53 6.97 0.13 -3.25
CA TYR A 53 6.25 0.04 -4.52
C TYR A 53 5.22 1.16 -4.71
N SER A 54 4.78 1.83 -3.63
CA SER A 54 3.86 2.96 -3.74
C SER A 54 4.48 4.18 -4.42
N VAL A 55 5.81 4.25 -4.54
CA VAL A 55 6.49 5.36 -5.22
C VAL A 55 6.06 5.45 -6.69
N PHE A 56 5.76 4.32 -7.32
CA PHE A 56 5.21 4.32 -8.68
C PHE A 56 3.86 5.04 -8.76
N VAL A 57 3.01 4.92 -7.74
CA VAL A 57 1.69 5.58 -7.71
C VAL A 57 1.83 7.10 -7.82
N ILE A 58 2.73 7.70 -7.02
CA ILE A 58 2.91 9.15 -6.99
C ILE A 58 3.67 9.69 -8.19
N ILE A 59 4.60 8.91 -8.77
CA ILE A 59 5.30 9.32 -10.00
C ILE A 59 4.32 9.30 -11.19
N LEU A 60 3.56 8.21 -11.34
CA LEU A 60 2.61 8.07 -12.44
C LEU A 60 1.45 9.06 -12.35
N SER A 61 1.02 9.43 -11.13
CA SER A 61 -0.01 10.47 -10.96
C SER A 61 0.42 11.85 -11.45
N GLY A 62 1.74 12.11 -11.55
CA GLY A 62 2.27 13.36 -12.06
C GLY A 62 2.31 13.47 -13.59
N ILE A 63 2.31 12.34 -14.31
CA ILE A 63 2.47 12.34 -15.78
C ILE A 63 1.32 13.08 -16.49
N PRO A 64 0.04 12.86 -16.16
CA PRO A 64 -1.05 13.57 -16.83
C PRO A 64 -0.97 15.09 -16.67
N LEU A 65 -0.42 15.56 -15.54
CA LEU A 65 -0.27 16.99 -15.27
C LEU A 65 0.73 17.67 -16.21
N LEU A 66 1.69 16.93 -16.78
CA LEU A 66 2.62 17.44 -17.79
C LEU A 66 1.90 17.99 -19.02
N PHE A 67 0.74 17.41 -19.35
CA PHE A 67 -0.01 17.75 -20.56
C PHE A 67 -1.15 18.74 -20.28
N THR A 68 -1.62 18.84 -19.02
CA THR A 68 -2.77 19.67 -18.65
C THR A 68 -2.38 21.01 -18.08
N GLN A 69 -1.23 21.10 -17.42
CA GLN A 69 -0.70 22.39 -16.95
C GLN A 69 0.23 22.91 -18.04
N ASN A 70 -0.18 24.00 -18.70
CA ASN A 70 0.53 24.65 -19.79
C ASN A 70 1.85 25.25 -19.28
N GLN A 71 2.84 24.39 -19.00
CA GLN A 71 4.16 24.81 -18.54
C GLN A 71 4.97 25.33 -19.73
N ASN A 72 5.82 26.32 -19.47
CA ASN A 72 6.67 26.94 -20.48
C ASN A 72 7.64 25.93 -21.14
N ASP A 73 7.98 24.84 -20.44
CA ASP A 73 8.86 23.79 -20.93
C ASP A 73 8.51 22.40 -20.33
N VAL A 74 8.53 21.36 -21.18
CA VAL A 74 8.27 19.96 -20.81
C VAL A 74 9.30 19.46 -19.79
N TYR A 75 10.56 19.91 -19.88
CA TYR A 75 11.61 19.51 -18.95
C TYR A 75 11.34 19.99 -17.52
N SER A 76 10.81 21.20 -17.36
CA SER A 76 10.38 21.74 -16.07
C SER A 76 9.26 20.90 -15.46
N GLY A 77 8.31 20.47 -16.28
CA GLY A 77 7.25 19.56 -15.87
C GLY A 77 7.80 18.22 -15.37
N ILE A 78 8.68 17.59 -16.13
CA ILE A 78 9.28 16.29 -15.76
C ILE A 78 10.04 16.40 -14.43
N LEU A 79 10.81 17.47 -14.25
CA LEU A 79 11.55 17.72 -13.00
C LEU A 79 10.60 17.82 -11.80
N TYR A 80 9.52 18.59 -11.93
CA TYR A 80 8.60 18.88 -10.83
C TYR A 80 7.61 17.74 -10.53
N TYR A 81 7.04 17.08 -11.54
CA TYR A 81 5.99 16.07 -11.35
C TYR A 81 6.51 14.63 -11.32
N CYS A 82 7.67 14.34 -11.89
CA CYS A 82 8.21 12.97 -11.90
C CYS A 82 9.44 12.85 -11.00
N ILE A 83 10.48 13.65 -11.25
CA ILE A 83 11.76 13.52 -10.54
C ILE A 83 11.63 13.89 -9.06
N ALA A 84 10.98 15.03 -8.75
CA ALA A 84 10.78 15.43 -7.36
C ALA A 84 9.96 14.40 -6.56
N ASN A 85 8.97 13.75 -7.20
CA ASN A 85 8.15 12.72 -6.55
C ASN A 85 8.93 11.46 -6.15
N VAL A 86 10.11 11.19 -6.73
CA VAL A 86 10.99 10.07 -6.31
C VAL A 86 11.40 10.20 -4.85
N PHE A 87 11.57 11.43 -4.34
CA PHE A 87 11.95 11.67 -2.94
C PHE A 87 10.92 11.16 -1.93
N ALA A 88 9.70 10.85 -2.35
CA ALA A 88 8.70 10.20 -1.52
C ALA A 88 9.16 8.82 -0.99
N VAL A 89 10.20 8.23 -1.61
CA VAL A 89 10.84 6.98 -1.14
C VAL A 89 11.57 7.14 0.20
N LEU A 90 12.07 8.34 0.55
CA LEU A 90 12.90 8.55 1.74
C LEU A 90 12.20 8.14 3.06
N PRO A 91 10.98 8.61 3.36
CA PRO A 91 10.22 8.14 4.52
C PRO A 91 10.01 6.62 4.54
N ILE A 92 9.85 6.01 3.36
CA ILE A 92 9.66 4.57 3.21
C ILE A 92 10.97 3.81 3.47
N LEU A 93 12.14 4.34 3.13
CA LEU A 93 13.41 3.70 3.49
C LEU A 93 13.65 3.76 5.00
N LEU A 94 13.27 4.87 5.65
CA LEU A 94 13.39 5.05 7.09
C LEU A 94 12.46 4.12 7.90
N TYR A 95 11.22 3.95 7.44
CA TYR A 95 10.19 3.21 8.19
C TYR A 95 9.75 1.88 7.55
N GLY A 96 9.88 1.73 6.24
CA GLY A 96 9.23 0.68 5.44
C GLY A 96 9.88 -0.70 5.47
N ARG A 97 11.09 -0.84 6.03
CA ARG A 97 11.68 -2.16 6.36
C ARG A 97 11.09 -2.79 7.62
N LYS A 98 10.41 -2.01 8.47
CA LYS A 98 9.78 -2.49 9.71
C LYS A 98 8.31 -2.85 9.44
N ASN A 99 7.70 -3.65 10.33
CA ASN A 99 6.27 -3.97 10.27
C ASN A 99 5.45 -2.66 10.25
N ARG A 100 4.84 -2.33 9.11
CA ARG A 100 4.17 -1.03 8.91
C ARG A 100 2.89 -0.92 9.73
N ASN A 101 2.34 -2.04 10.21
CA ASN A 101 1.25 -2.06 11.18
C ASN A 101 1.63 -1.34 12.49
N LEU A 102 2.92 -1.28 12.86
CA LEU A 102 3.39 -0.53 14.03
C LEU A 102 3.25 0.99 13.86
N ILE A 103 3.30 1.48 12.62
CA ILE A 103 3.08 2.89 12.29
C ILE A 103 1.61 3.23 12.51
N VAL A 104 0.72 2.36 12.02
CA VAL A 104 -0.74 2.53 12.12
C VAL A 104 -1.23 2.37 13.56
N LYS A 105 -0.59 1.52 14.38
CA LYS A 105 -1.03 1.29 15.77
C LYS A 105 -0.94 2.53 16.67
N SER A 106 -0.07 3.49 16.36
CA SER A 106 0.14 4.70 17.19
C SER A 106 -0.17 5.98 16.41
N SER A 107 -1.06 6.82 16.95
CA SER A 107 -1.39 8.13 16.37
C SER A 107 -0.16 8.96 16.05
N TYR A 108 0.78 8.98 17.00
CA TYR A 108 1.96 9.81 16.92
C TYR A 108 2.92 9.33 15.83
N LYS A 109 3.14 8.01 15.71
CA LYS A 109 3.98 7.44 14.64
C LYS A 109 3.39 7.67 13.26
N LEU A 110 2.06 7.57 13.13
CA LEU A 110 1.34 7.85 11.89
C LEU A 110 1.47 9.33 11.48
N LEU A 111 1.30 10.25 12.43
CA LEU A 111 1.48 11.69 12.18
C LEU A 111 2.91 12.02 11.78
N ILE A 112 3.92 11.49 12.48
CA ILE A 112 5.33 11.65 12.09
C ILE A 112 5.55 11.14 10.67
N TYR A 113 4.98 9.99 10.32
CA TYR A 113 5.13 9.43 8.98
C TYR A 113 4.55 10.36 7.91
N ILE A 114 3.36 10.92 8.13
CA ILE A 114 2.76 11.89 7.21
C ILE A 114 3.64 13.14 7.10
N VAL A 115 4.14 13.67 8.22
CA VAL A 115 5.06 14.82 8.23
C VAL A 115 6.31 14.52 7.40
N LEU A 116 6.93 13.36 7.58
CA LEU A 116 8.13 12.97 6.84
C LEU A 116 7.85 12.91 5.33
N VAL A 117 6.73 12.31 4.91
CA VAL A 117 6.33 12.27 3.50
C VAL A 117 6.19 13.67 2.91
N LEU A 118 5.49 14.56 3.62
CA LEU A 118 5.26 15.91 3.15
C LEU A 118 6.52 16.75 3.15
N VAL A 119 7.37 16.65 4.17
CA VAL A 119 8.66 17.36 4.21
C VAL A 119 9.55 16.90 3.06
N SER A 120 9.61 15.60 2.79
CA SER A 120 10.41 15.06 1.67
C SER A 120 9.93 15.58 0.31
N LEU A 121 8.60 15.58 0.09
CA LEU A 121 8.00 16.14 -1.12
C LEU A 121 8.17 17.66 -1.21
N SER A 122 8.07 18.38 -0.08
CA SER A 122 8.28 19.84 -0.02
C SER A 122 9.69 20.25 -0.37
N ILE A 123 10.69 19.56 0.18
CA ILE A 123 12.10 19.87 -0.10
C ILE A 123 12.39 19.63 -1.59
N SER A 124 12.00 18.46 -2.11
CA SER A 124 12.28 18.09 -3.50
C SER A 124 11.55 18.99 -4.52
N LYS A 125 10.24 19.23 -4.33
CA LYS A 125 9.47 20.13 -5.21
C LYS A 125 9.89 21.58 -5.05
N GLY A 126 10.29 21.98 -3.84
CA GLY A 126 10.85 23.29 -3.57
C GLY A 126 12.16 23.55 -4.32
N ILE A 127 13.09 22.59 -4.30
CA ILE A 127 14.33 22.64 -5.08
C ILE A 127 14.02 22.69 -6.58
N ALA A 128 13.09 21.86 -7.06
CA ALA A 128 12.67 21.88 -8.46
C ALA A 128 12.12 23.25 -8.88
N LEU A 129 11.26 23.88 -8.06
CA LEU A 129 10.73 25.22 -8.33
C LEU A 129 11.82 26.30 -8.36
N MET A 130 12.79 26.22 -7.45
CA MET A 130 13.92 27.16 -7.45
C MET A 130 14.77 27.04 -8.71
N ILE A 131 14.97 25.81 -9.22
CA ILE A 131 15.70 25.57 -10.48
C ILE A 131 14.92 26.13 -11.68
N ILE A 132 13.59 25.95 -11.71
CA ILE A 132 12.75 26.34 -12.85
C ILE A 132 12.50 27.85 -12.93
N ASN A 133 12.10 28.46 -11.81
CA ASN A 133 11.63 29.84 -11.80
C ASN A 133 12.67 30.86 -11.32
N HIS A 134 13.82 30.40 -10.81
CA HIS A 134 14.84 31.24 -10.17
C HIS A 134 14.29 32.16 -9.05
N ASP A 135 13.12 31.83 -8.49
CA ASP A 135 12.38 32.66 -7.53
C ASP A 135 12.09 31.89 -6.24
N TYR A 136 12.52 32.46 -5.12
CA TYR A 136 12.28 31.95 -3.77
C TYR A 136 10.83 32.11 -3.32
N LEU A 137 10.06 33.02 -3.94
CA LEU A 137 8.67 33.28 -3.57
C LEU A 137 7.76 32.07 -3.86
N GLY A 138 8.06 31.33 -4.94
CA GLY A 138 7.36 30.09 -5.30
C GLY A 138 7.52 29.00 -4.24
N PHE A 139 8.71 28.89 -3.64
CA PHE A 139 8.98 27.96 -2.55
C PHE A 139 8.11 28.26 -1.33
N TYR A 140 8.03 29.52 -0.91
CA TYR A 140 7.24 29.93 0.26
C TYR A 140 5.74 29.63 0.07
N LYS A 141 5.19 29.99 -1.10
CA LYS A 141 3.77 29.70 -1.41
C LYS A 141 3.48 28.21 -1.40
N TYR A 142 4.38 27.40 -1.96
CA TYR A 142 4.26 25.95 -1.95
C TYR A 142 4.29 25.40 -0.51
N PHE A 143 5.22 25.88 0.32
CA PHE A 143 5.35 25.44 1.70
C PHE A 143 4.08 25.72 2.54
N VAL A 144 3.49 26.91 2.39
CA VAL A 144 2.23 27.26 3.07
C VAL A 144 1.08 26.35 2.61
N SER A 145 1.00 26.07 1.30
CA SER A 145 0.03 25.13 0.74
C SER A 145 0.17 23.71 1.29
N MET A 146 1.40 23.31 1.62
CA MET A 146 1.69 22.00 2.20
C MET A 146 1.23 21.87 3.65
N ILE A 147 1.18 22.95 4.42
CA ILE A 147 0.60 22.94 5.79
C ILE A 147 -0.91 22.63 5.72
N PHE A 148 -1.60 23.21 4.73
CA PHE A 148 -3.00 22.91 4.50
C PHE A 148 -3.21 21.45 4.08
N THR A 149 -2.42 20.97 3.11
CA THR A 149 -2.42 19.57 2.68
C THR A 149 -2.13 18.61 3.84
N PHE A 150 -1.18 18.95 4.71
CA PHE A 150 -0.88 18.17 5.92
C PHE A 150 -2.10 18.02 6.82
N SER A 151 -2.77 19.14 7.10
CA SER A 151 -3.88 19.18 8.05
C SER A 151 -5.03 18.28 7.57
N ILE A 152 -5.38 18.37 6.29
CA ILE A 152 -6.44 17.53 5.69
C ILE A 152 -6.02 16.06 5.63
N ASN A 153 -4.80 15.76 5.17
CA ASN A 153 -4.31 14.38 5.10
C ASN A 153 -4.25 13.73 6.49
N ALA A 154 -3.81 14.47 7.51
CA ALA A 154 -3.76 14.01 8.89
C ALA A 154 -5.17 13.66 9.40
N ILE A 155 -6.15 14.55 9.19
CA ILE A 155 -7.54 14.31 9.60
C ILE A 155 -8.10 13.05 8.91
N ILE A 156 -7.96 12.94 7.59
CA ILE A 156 -8.51 11.81 6.82
C ILE A 156 -7.86 10.49 7.24
N ILE A 157 -6.54 10.46 7.39
CA ILE A 157 -5.82 9.24 7.79
C ILE A 157 -6.16 8.84 9.23
N LEU A 158 -6.30 9.81 10.14
CA LEU A 158 -6.75 9.55 11.50
C LEU A 158 -8.19 9.02 11.54
N LEU A 159 -9.08 9.53 10.68
CA LEU A 159 -10.43 9.00 10.53
C LEU A 159 -10.41 7.56 10.03
N PHE A 160 -9.66 7.25 8.96
CA PHE A 160 -9.53 5.88 8.47
C PHE A 160 -9.02 4.91 9.54
N ARG A 161 -8.10 5.38 10.39
CA ARG A 161 -7.62 4.61 11.52
C ARG A 161 -8.70 4.41 12.59
N HIS A 162 -9.46 5.46 12.92
CA HIS A 162 -10.55 5.39 13.89
C HIS A 162 -11.60 4.34 13.48
N PHE A 163 -11.95 4.29 12.20
CA PHE A 163 -12.86 3.29 11.63
C PHE A 163 -12.24 1.90 11.43
N LYS A 164 -10.98 1.68 11.84
CA LYS A 164 -10.22 0.44 11.63
C LYS A 164 -10.28 -0.05 10.18
N SER A 165 -10.17 0.88 9.23
CA SER A 165 -10.25 0.55 7.81
C SER A 165 -9.13 -0.40 7.39
N GLU A 166 -9.48 -1.45 6.66
CA GLU A 166 -8.54 -2.41 6.06
C GLU A 166 -7.62 -1.79 5.00
N LEU A 167 -7.86 -0.53 4.60
CA LEU A 167 -6.94 0.21 3.74
C LEU A 167 -5.60 0.49 4.44
N LEU A 168 -5.58 0.69 5.76
CA LEU A 168 -4.38 1.03 6.53
C LEU A 168 -3.74 -0.21 7.16
N VAL A 169 -3.45 -1.23 6.36
CA VAL A 169 -2.84 -2.48 6.81
C VAL A 169 -1.65 -2.83 5.92
N ASP A 170 -0.56 -3.29 6.53
CA ASP A 170 0.56 -3.90 5.83
C ASP A 170 0.10 -5.21 5.16
N MET A 171 -0.11 -5.16 3.85
CA MET A 171 -0.68 -6.30 3.12
C MET A 171 0.30 -7.48 3.06
N ASN A 172 1.60 -7.24 3.13
CA ASN A 172 2.57 -8.34 3.17
C ASN A 172 2.41 -9.13 4.46
N HIS A 173 2.27 -8.44 5.59
CA HIS A 173 2.05 -9.10 6.88
C HIS A 173 0.69 -9.78 6.94
N TYR A 174 -0.36 -9.10 6.46
CA TYR A 174 -1.72 -9.65 6.43
C TYR A 174 -1.83 -10.94 5.61
N LEU A 175 -1.25 -10.98 4.41
CA LEU A 175 -1.26 -12.17 3.56
C LEU A 175 -0.42 -13.31 4.15
N LEU A 176 0.68 -12.98 4.84
CA LEU A 176 1.49 -13.99 5.54
C LEU A 176 0.70 -14.61 6.69
N ASP A 177 0.03 -13.80 7.51
CA ASP A 177 -0.81 -14.29 8.61
C ASP A 177 -1.96 -15.17 8.09
N ALA A 178 -2.68 -14.72 7.06
CA ALA A 178 -3.74 -15.51 6.43
C ALA A 178 -3.24 -16.85 5.86
N SER A 179 -2.08 -16.85 5.21
CA SER A 179 -1.47 -18.08 4.67
C SER A 179 -1.00 -19.05 5.77
N ASN A 180 -0.59 -18.52 6.93
CA ASN A 180 -0.20 -19.33 8.07
C ASN A 180 -1.43 -19.93 8.75
N GLU A 181 -2.54 -19.18 8.86
CA GLU A 181 -3.81 -19.70 9.39
C GLU A 181 -4.43 -20.79 8.52
N GLU A 182 -4.34 -20.69 7.19
CA GLU A 182 -4.75 -21.78 6.29
C GLU A 182 -3.91 -23.04 6.51
N LYS A 183 -2.61 -22.90 6.74
CA LYS A 183 -1.72 -24.04 7.04
C LYS A 183 -1.98 -24.67 8.40
N THR A 184 -2.44 -23.91 9.41
CA THR A 184 -2.83 -24.49 10.71
C THR A 184 -4.22 -25.10 10.71
N LYS A 185 -5.12 -24.67 9.81
CA LYS A 185 -6.46 -25.26 9.64
C LYS A 185 -6.48 -26.52 8.79
N ASP A 186 -5.39 -26.80 8.08
CA ASP A 186 -5.16 -28.05 7.36
C ASP A 186 -4.04 -28.85 8.05
N PRO A 187 -4.23 -29.35 9.29
CA PRO A 187 -3.43 -30.48 9.73
C PRO A 187 -3.96 -31.63 8.87
N GLY A 188 -3.28 -31.85 7.74
CA GLY A 188 -3.74 -32.73 6.68
C GLY A 188 -4.45 -33.92 7.28
N PHE A 189 -5.69 -34.13 6.83
CA PHE A 189 -6.53 -35.26 7.15
C PHE A 189 -5.65 -36.51 7.18
N LYS A 190 -5.14 -36.85 8.37
CA LYS A 190 -4.53 -38.13 8.63
C LYS A 190 -5.75 -39.01 8.63
N ILE A 191 -5.99 -39.62 7.47
CA ILE A 191 -6.58 -40.95 7.46
C ILE A 191 -5.61 -41.74 8.35
N GLU A 192 -5.93 -41.82 9.64
CA GLU A 192 -5.59 -43.01 10.38
C GLU A 192 -6.22 -44.11 9.54
N GLU A 193 -5.37 -44.82 8.77
CA GLU A 193 -5.70 -46.17 8.38
C GLU A 193 -5.96 -46.89 9.69
N GLU A 194 -7.22 -46.86 10.14
CA GLU A 194 -7.80 -47.98 10.83
C GLU A 194 -7.46 -49.17 9.93
N LYS A 195 -6.41 -49.90 10.31
CA LYS A 195 -6.24 -51.27 9.90
C LYS A 195 -7.51 -51.98 10.35
N GLY A 196 -8.49 -51.99 9.44
CA GLY A 196 -9.69 -52.76 9.56
C GLY A 196 -9.27 -54.15 9.97
N GLU A 197 -9.90 -54.61 11.05
CA GLU A 197 -9.83 -55.97 11.53
C GLU A 197 -10.01 -56.92 10.34
N GLU A 198 -8.93 -57.56 9.88
CA GLU A 198 -9.03 -58.80 9.13
C GLU A 198 -9.50 -59.88 10.11
N LYS A 199 -10.81 -59.90 10.33
CA LYS A 199 -11.49 -61.01 10.96
C LYS A 199 -11.91 -61.99 9.87
N ASN A 200 -11.27 -63.15 9.94
CA ASN A 200 -11.74 -64.47 9.50
C ASN A 200 -11.78 -64.79 8.00
N GLU A 201 -10.69 -65.42 7.52
CA GLU A 201 -10.78 -66.55 6.57
C GLU A 201 -10.01 -67.81 7.00
N ASP A 202 -9.49 -67.89 8.24
CA ASP A 202 -8.80 -69.11 8.72
C ASP A 202 -9.67 -70.07 9.55
N TRP A 203 -10.90 -69.70 9.89
CA TRP A 203 -11.82 -70.59 10.62
C TRP A 203 -12.53 -71.62 9.74
N LEU A 204 -12.56 -71.44 8.41
CA LEU A 204 -13.24 -72.38 7.49
C LEU A 204 -12.35 -73.53 6.99
N LYS A 205 -11.06 -73.55 7.33
CA LYS A 205 -10.15 -74.66 6.96
C LYS A 205 -9.91 -75.68 8.07
N ASN A 206 -10.13 -75.34 9.34
CA ASN A 206 -9.91 -76.29 10.44
C ASN A 206 -11.13 -77.16 10.78
N GLU A 207 -12.37 -76.74 10.47
CA GLU A 207 -13.54 -77.61 10.67
C GLU A 207 -13.69 -78.72 9.62
N ARG A 208 -12.93 -78.68 8.52
CA ARG A 208 -12.94 -79.75 7.50
C ARG A 208 -11.92 -80.86 7.79
N ILE A 209 -11.00 -80.68 8.74
CA ILE A 209 -9.96 -81.67 9.08
C ILE A 209 -10.30 -82.44 10.38
N GLU A 210 -11.08 -81.86 11.30
CA GLU A 210 -11.48 -82.58 12.53
C GLU A 210 -12.65 -83.56 12.36
N ASN A 211 -13.43 -83.49 11.27
CA ASN A 211 -14.54 -84.43 11.01
C ASN A 211 -14.16 -85.67 10.15
N GLU A 212 -12.89 -85.83 9.76
CA GLU A 212 -12.40 -87.04 9.07
C GLU A 212 -11.45 -87.91 9.93
N SER A 213 -11.26 -87.60 11.22
CA SER A 213 -10.37 -88.37 12.11
C SER A 213 -11.03 -89.07 13.30
N ASN A 214 -12.36 -89.02 13.42
CA ASN A 214 -13.10 -89.84 14.39
C ASN A 214 -13.92 -90.90 13.65
N HIS A 215 -13.23 -91.99 13.27
CA HIS A 215 -13.84 -93.28 12.99
C HIS A 215 -13.19 -94.37 13.83
#